data_AF-A0A9D2XHB8-F1
#
_entry.id   AF-A0A9D2XHB8-F1
#
_cell.length_a   1.000
_cell.length_b   1.000
_cell.length_c   1.000
_cell.angle_alpha   90.00
_cell.angle_beta   90.00
_cell.angle_gamma   90.00
#
_symmetry.space_group_name_H-M   'P 1'
#
loop_
_entity.id
_entity.type
_entity.pdbx_description
1 polymer ?
#
loop_
_entity_poly.entity_id
_entity_poly.type
_entity_poly.pdbx_seq_one_letter_code
_entity_poly.pdbx_strand_id
1 'polypeptide(L)'
;MEQPLGPDGDQQHSERWRDAMATFLDQVLCVCTSIRNNRNLQKLSLYGDTFMLQQEGLLDNSILHQIHQGDKKINEIQQLFMELLSNSRQLRWLSCSFMLGLVTPCSLACLSNPSAETLQHLSLLDHQHGPLIPPSELDRLSNIHSLALEFSDFTSELCGLLASPRRTPLHRLALLLNGAALEFKQLEGTPTEDDWKALIRASANLRVYIMALEVDSSELLRVLKPSLPLERLHLDSYGTMVSDAILELIAQQYNKTLTHFLLLRDGPDFPDLSVNRNEDPLVMLAWRCTQLAVLVVHGYTVWSHNLVAISRLRGSSLRVLTVSEESIDFDPDQSLYVEGDPVHNLVKEVSLGLGHVWHPCLDFSRVLSEPTQHFHRELHAFCTGM
;
A
#
# COMPACT_ATOMS: atom_id res chain seq x y z
N MET A 1 23.41 -27.27 4.82
CA MET A 1 24.39 -27.02 5.90
C MET A 1 25.08 -25.71 5.57
N GLU A 2 24.47 -24.62 5.98
CA GLU A 2 25.07 -23.29 5.88
C GLU A 2 26.10 -23.13 7.02
N GLN A 3 27.26 -22.59 6.68
CA GLN A 3 28.27 -22.24 7.68
C GLN A 3 27.74 -21.08 8.53
N PRO A 4 27.95 -21.06 9.85
CA PRO A 4 27.64 -19.90 10.66
C PRO A 4 28.54 -18.74 10.24
N LEU A 5 27.94 -17.56 10.01
CA LEU A 5 28.68 -16.30 9.89
C LEU A 5 29.58 -16.11 11.12
N GLY A 6 30.87 -15.85 10.89
CA GLY A 6 31.82 -15.60 11.96
C GLY A 6 31.59 -14.23 12.62
N PRO A 7 32.09 -14.01 13.86
CA PRO A 7 31.86 -12.79 14.64
C PRO A 7 32.37 -11.49 14.00
N ASP A 8 33.25 -11.57 13.01
CA ASP A 8 33.74 -10.41 12.25
C ASP A 8 32.73 -9.91 11.20
N GLY A 9 31.80 -10.77 10.74
CA GLY A 9 30.73 -10.37 9.83
C GLY A 9 29.74 -9.44 10.52
N ASP A 10 29.26 -9.82 11.70
CA ASP A 10 28.28 -9.04 12.46
C ASP A 10 28.79 -7.64 12.85
N GLN A 11 30.09 -7.48 13.13
CA GLN A 11 30.67 -6.18 13.47
C GLN A 11 30.81 -5.24 12.26
N GLN A 12 31.17 -5.75 11.07
CA GLN A 12 31.24 -4.90 9.86
C GLN A 12 29.85 -4.48 9.35
N HIS A 13 28.87 -5.39 9.45
CA HIS A 13 27.47 -5.09 9.16
C HIS A 13 26.94 -4.03 10.15
N SER A 14 27.21 -4.21 11.44
CA SER A 14 27.02 -3.22 12.51
C SER A 14 28.12 -2.14 12.55
N GLU A 15 28.66 -1.72 11.42
CA GLU A 15 29.36 -0.43 11.28
C GLU A 15 28.76 0.31 10.09
N ARG A 16 28.58 -0.41 8.98
CA ARG A 16 27.95 0.07 7.77
C ARG A 16 26.54 0.65 7.98
N TRP A 17 25.71 0.05 8.82
CA TRP A 17 24.35 0.56 9.09
C TRP A 17 24.35 1.91 9.85
N ARG A 18 25.32 2.16 10.75
CA ARG A 18 25.46 3.36 11.57
C ARG A 18 25.82 4.50 10.66
N ASP A 19 26.76 4.25 9.77
CA ASP A 19 27.20 5.22 8.77
C ASP A 19 26.07 5.53 7.78
N ALA A 20 25.31 4.52 7.36
CA ALA A 20 24.14 4.71 6.49
C ALA A 20 23.06 5.56 7.18
N MET A 21 22.71 5.25 8.44
CA MET A 21 21.72 6.01 9.20
C MET A 21 22.22 7.43 9.51
N ALA A 22 23.48 7.60 9.89
CA ALA A 22 24.06 8.92 10.13
C ALA A 22 24.01 9.78 8.86
N THR A 23 24.34 9.19 7.71
CA THR A 23 24.23 9.82 6.38
C THR A 23 22.78 10.17 6.05
N PHE A 24 21.84 9.26 6.29
CA PHE A 24 20.41 9.51 6.11
C PHE A 24 19.95 10.72 6.93
N LEU A 25 20.26 10.75 8.23
CA LEU A 25 19.90 11.88 9.11
C LEU A 25 20.53 13.19 8.64
N ASP A 26 21.78 13.18 8.17
CA ASP A 26 22.45 14.38 7.64
C ASP A 26 21.80 14.87 6.34
N GLN A 27 21.38 13.96 5.46
CA GLN A 27 20.64 14.30 4.25
C GLN A 27 19.27 14.93 4.58
N VAL A 28 18.51 14.32 5.50
CA VAL A 28 17.21 14.86 5.94
C VAL A 28 17.40 16.24 6.57
N LEU A 29 18.39 16.40 7.45
CA LEU A 29 18.71 17.67 8.10
C LEU A 29 19.04 18.76 7.06
N CYS A 30 19.85 18.43 6.06
CA CYS A 30 20.22 19.33 4.97
C CYS A 30 18.99 19.79 4.18
N VAL A 31 18.11 18.85 3.81
CA VAL A 31 16.86 19.15 3.10
C VAL A 31 15.98 20.06 3.95
N CYS A 32 15.61 19.63 5.17
CA CYS A 32 14.74 20.40 6.07
C CYS A 32 15.27 21.81 6.33
N THR A 33 16.58 21.97 6.56
CA THR A 33 17.23 23.27 6.73
C THR A 33 17.06 24.17 5.52
N SER A 34 17.19 23.61 4.31
CA SER A 34 17.12 24.35 3.06
C SER A 34 15.70 24.84 2.74
N ILE A 35 14.67 24.10 3.16
CA ILE A 35 13.27 24.41 2.84
C ILE A 35 12.48 25.07 3.98
N ARG A 36 13.00 25.12 5.22
CA ARG A 36 12.27 25.60 6.42
C ARG A 36 11.62 26.98 6.31
N ASN A 37 12.17 27.87 5.49
CA ASN A 37 11.69 29.25 5.32
C ASN A 37 10.86 29.47 4.05
N ASN A 38 10.56 28.41 3.30
CA ASN A 38 9.84 28.53 2.02
C ASN A 38 8.35 28.79 2.23
N ARG A 39 7.96 30.08 2.22
CA ARG A 39 6.56 30.50 2.37
C ARG A 39 5.65 30.09 1.20
N ASN A 40 6.23 29.87 0.02
CA ASN A 40 5.51 29.54 -1.21
C ASN A 40 5.46 28.03 -1.49
N LEU A 41 5.88 27.19 -0.55
CA LEU A 41 5.85 25.74 -0.69
C LEU A 41 4.39 25.28 -0.85
N GLN A 42 4.09 24.67 -2.00
CA GLN A 42 2.75 24.16 -2.31
C GLN A 42 2.63 22.66 -2.11
N LYS A 43 3.71 21.91 -2.40
CA LYS A 43 3.75 20.46 -2.26
C LYS A 43 5.04 20.04 -1.56
N LEU A 44 4.89 19.25 -0.51
CA LEU A 44 5.97 18.55 0.15
C LEU A 44 5.64 17.06 0.13
N SER A 45 6.51 16.27 -0.46
CA SER A 45 6.44 14.81 -0.44
C SER A 45 7.79 14.26 -0.03
N LEU A 46 7.84 13.58 1.11
CA LEU A 46 9.03 12.97 1.68
C LEU A 46 8.76 11.47 1.84
N TYR A 47 9.70 10.67 1.37
CA TYR A 47 9.70 9.22 1.52
C TYR A 47 11.03 8.82 2.16
N GLY A 48 10.94 8.13 3.29
CA GLY A 48 12.09 7.55 3.97
C GLY A 48 12.25 6.11 3.53
N ASP A 49 13.26 5.84 2.71
CA ASP A 49 13.66 4.46 2.41
C ASP A 49 14.34 3.87 3.66
N THR A 50 13.52 3.33 4.55
CA THR A 50 13.96 2.69 5.80
C THR A 50 13.99 1.17 5.69
N PHE A 51 13.83 0.61 4.49
CA PHE A 51 13.77 -0.83 4.28
C PHE A 51 15.04 -1.56 4.77
N MET A 52 16.22 -0.98 4.49
CA MET A 52 17.50 -1.49 5.00
C MET A 52 17.54 -1.58 6.54
N LEU A 53 16.75 -0.75 7.23
CA LEU A 53 16.67 -0.72 8.70
C LEU A 53 15.64 -1.71 9.24
N GLN A 54 14.60 -2.02 8.45
CA GLN A 54 13.55 -3.00 8.77
C GLN A 54 14.03 -4.44 8.60
N GLN A 55 14.77 -4.72 7.52
CA GLN A 55 15.19 -6.09 7.18
C GLN A 55 16.14 -6.72 8.22
N GLU A 56 16.88 -5.89 8.96
CA GLU A 56 17.77 -6.35 10.03
C GLU A 56 17.07 -6.45 11.41
N GLY A 57 15.77 -6.14 11.50
CA GLY A 57 15.04 -6.10 12.77
C GLY A 57 15.47 -4.94 13.69
N LEU A 58 16.07 -3.89 13.11
CA LEU A 58 16.85 -2.88 13.83
C LEU A 58 16.13 -1.53 14.02
N LEU A 59 14.83 -1.46 13.80
CA LEU A 59 14.03 -0.27 14.12
C LEU A 59 13.48 -0.34 15.57
N ASP A 60 14.35 -0.62 16.53
CA ASP A 60 14.04 -0.35 17.94
C ASP A 60 14.70 0.98 18.35
N ASN A 61 14.01 1.78 19.16
CA ASN A 61 14.53 3.05 19.70
C ASN A 61 15.87 2.84 20.45
N SER A 62 16.12 1.63 20.94
CA SER A 62 17.39 1.21 21.52
C SER A 62 18.60 1.36 20.58
N ILE A 63 18.38 1.39 19.26
CA ILE A 63 19.44 1.42 18.23
C ILE A 63 19.76 2.86 17.81
N LEU A 64 18.81 3.79 17.93
CA LEU A 64 19.08 5.23 17.80
C LEU A 64 20.09 5.72 18.85
N HIS A 65 20.05 5.15 20.05
CA HIS A 65 21.03 5.43 21.10
C HIS A 65 22.45 4.96 20.76
N GLN A 66 22.61 4.01 19.84
CA GLN A 66 23.92 3.52 19.38
C GLN A 66 24.57 4.46 18.35
N ILE A 67 23.80 5.40 17.80
CA ILE A 67 24.26 6.41 16.86
C ILE A 67 24.69 7.64 17.64
N HIS A 68 25.95 8.06 17.49
CA HIS A 68 26.44 9.26 18.16
C HIS A 68 25.59 10.48 17.75
N GLN A 69 24.89 11.07 18.71
CA GLN A 69 23.95 12.20 18.53
C GLN A 69 22.67 11.91 17.73
N GLY A 70 22.28 10.64 17.54
CA GLY A 70 21.05 10.27 16.80
C GLY A 70 19.80 10.99 17.31
N ASP A 71 19.51 10.89 18.61
CA ASP A 71 18.36 11.54 19.24
C ASP A 71 18.40 13.07 19.10
N LYS A 72 19.60 13.65 19.18
CA LYS A 72 19.79 15.10 19.03
C LYS A 72 19.48 15.53 17.59
N LYS A 73 19.97 14.79 16.59
CA LYS A 73 19.68 15.08 15.17
C LYS A 73 18.20 14.90 14.85
N ILE A 74 17.54 13.86 15.37
CA ILE A 74 16.10 13.66 15.19
C ILE A 74 15.31 14.82 15.79
N ASN A 75 15.62 15.23 17.02
CA ASN A 75 14.98 16.38 17.63
C ASN A 75 15.17 17.66 16.80
N GLU A 76 16.37 17.89 16.26
CA GLU A 76 16.62 19.03 15.36
C GLU A 76 15.80 18.94 14.06
N ILE A 77 15.75 17.77 13.43
CA ILE A 77 14.93 17.49 12.24
C ILE A 77 13.45 17.77 12.53
N GLN A 78 12.91 17.30 13.66
CA GLN A 78 11.54 17.56 14.08
C GLN A 78 11.27 19.05 14.25
N GLN A 79 12.19 19.80 14.90
CA GLN A 79 12.06 21.25 15.05
C GLN A 79 12.05 21.95 13.69
N LEU A 80 12.98 21.60 12.79
CA LEU A 80 13.03 22.18 11.44
C LEU A 80 11.78 21.86 10.62
N PHE A 81 11.22 20.66 10.79
CA PHE A 81 9.97 20.27 10.15
C PHE A 81 8.78 21.09 10.69
N MET A 82 8.69 21.27 12.01
CA MET A 82 7.67 22.13 12.62
C MET A 82 7.83 23.60 12.19
N GLU A 83 9.06 24.11 12.10
CA GLU A 83 9.36 25.43 11.55
C GLU A 83 8.86 25.55 10.11
N LEU A 84 9.14 24.55 9.26
CA LEU A 84 8.66 24.51 7.88
C LEU A 84 7.12 24.62 7.81
N LEU A 85 6.41 23.83 8.62
CA LEU A 85 4.94 23.83 8.62
C LEU A 85 4.39 25.19 9.07
N SER A 86 5.04 25.83 10.05
CA SER A 86 4.66 27.16 10.54
C SER A 86 4.92 28.29 9.54
N ASN A 87 5.97 28.15 8.72
CA ASN A 87 6.38 29.16 7.74
C ASN A 87 5.64 29.04 6.41
N SER A 88 5.28 27.82 6.01
CA SER A 88 4.58 27.54 4.74
C SER A 88 3.20 28.21 4.73
N ARG A 89 2.87 28.97 3.68
CA ARG A 89 1.59 29.71 3.56
C ARG A 89 0.69 29.24 2.42
N GLN A 90 1.19 28.36 1.56
CA GLN A 90 0.48 27.89 0.37
C GLN A 90 0.41 26.36 0.29
N LEU A 91 0.65 25.65 1.40
CA LEU A 91 0.77 24.20 1.38
C LEU A 91 -0.58 23.58 1.04
N ARG A 92 -0.61 22.80 -0.05
CA ARG A 92 -1.79 22.06 -0.52
C ARG A 92 -1.60 20.55 -0.45
N TRP A 93 -0.35 20.10 -0.45
CA TRP A 93 0.01 18.69 -0.40
C TRP A 93 1.10 18.48 0.64
N LEU A 94 0.79 17.69 1.66
CA LEU A 94 1.74 17.23 2.66
C LEU A 94 1.72 15.70 2.68
N SER A 95 2.81 15.08 2.24
CA SER A 95 3.01 13.63 2.32
C SER A 95 4.34 13.33 2.98
N CYS A 96 4.31 12.60 4.08
CA CYS A 96 5.48 12.07 4.76
C CYS A 96 5.24 10.58 5.01
N SER A 97 5.98 9.73 4.30
CA SER A 97 5.85 8.28 4.39
C SER A 97 7.16 7.67 4.88
N PHE A 98 7.09 6.90 5.97
CA PHE A 98 8.20 6.09 6.49
C PHE A 98 9.45 6.91 6.83
N MET A 99 9.28 8.18 7.16
CA MET A 99 10.35 9.07 7.58
C MET A 99 10.62 8.88 9.07
N LEU A 100 11.74 8.22 9.40
CA LEU A 100 12.11 7.92 10.78
C LEU A 100 12.12 9.17 11.67
N GLY A 101 11.20 9.21 12.64
CA GLY A 101 11.16 10.24 13.68
C GLY A 101 10.90 11.67 13.20
N LEU A 102 10.55 11.89 11.91
CA LEU A 102 10.32 13.23 11.38
C LEU A 102 9.01 13.83 11.90
N VAL A 103 7.94 13.03 11.88
CA VAL A 103 6.58 13.46 12.20
C VAL A 103 6.21 12.93 13.57
N THR A 104 5.64 13.79 14.40
CA THR A 104 5.04 13.42 15.68
C THR A 104 3.56 13.77 15.67
N PRO A 105 2.74 13.25 16.61
CA PRO A 105 1.33 13.64 16.74
C PRO A 105 1.11 15.15 16.94
N CYS A 106 2.13 15.88 17.40
CA CYS A 106 2.08 17.33 17.59
C CYS A 106 2.50 18.12 16.35
N SER A 107 3.10 17.50 15.33
CA SER A 107 3.65 18.21 14.17
C SER A 107 2.59 19.00 13.40
N LEU A 108 1.38 18.45 13.24
CA LEU A 108 0.28 19.14 12.55
C LEU A 108 -0.21 20.38 13.29
N ALA A 109 -0.03 20.45 14.61
CA ALA A 109 -0.41 21.63 15.40
C ALA A 109 0.33 22.90 14.93
N CYS A 110 1.56 22.74 14.42
CA CYS A 110 2.41 23.81 13.92
C CYS A 110 2.04 24.31 12.51
N LEU A 111 1.13 23.63 11.80
CA LEU A 111 0.71 24.07 10.46
C LEU A 111 0.10 25.47 10.53
N SER A 112 0.58 26.37 9.67
CA SER A 112 0.06 27.74 9.65
C SER A 112 -1.41 27.79 9.23
N ASN A 113 -2.19 28.74 9.76
CA ASN A 113 -3.63 28.86 9.44
C ASN A 113 -3.91 28.92 7.93
N PRO A 114 -3.18 29.71 7.11
CA PRO A 114 -3.38 29.71 5.66
C PRO A 114 -3.18 28.33 5.04
N SER A 115 -2.16 27.60 5.47
CA SER A 115 -1.90 26.24 4.97
C SER A 115 -2.94 25.23 5.46
N ALA A 116 -3.40 25.34 6.71
CA ALA A 116 -4.48 24.50 7.24
C ALA A 116 -5.79 24.67 6.45
N GLU A 117 -6.07 25.90 5.99
CA GLU A 117 -7.20 26.20 5.13
C GLU A 117 -6.98 25.74 3.69
N THR A 118 -5.74 25.69 3.17
CA THR A 118 -5.50 25.29 1.77
C THR A 118 -5.11 23.83 1.56
N LEU A 119 -4.86 23.07 2.64
CA LEU A 119 -4.38 21.70 2.54
C LEU A 119 -5.45 20.80 1.93
N GLN A 120 -5.10 20.12 0.84
CA GLN A 120 -5.99 19.27 0.04
C GLN A 120 -5.64 17.78 0.16
N HIS A 121 -4.35 17.49 0.31
CA HIS A 121 -3.83 16.15 0.51
C HIS A 121 -3.01 16.08 1.80
N LEU A 122 -3.30 15.08 2.61
CA LEU A 122 -2.54 14.72 3.80
C LEU A 122 -2.20 13.22 3.75
N SER A 123 -0.92 12.90 3.88
CA SER A 123 -0.43 11.53 4.05
C SER A 123 0.63 11.52 5.14
N LEU A 124 0.35 10.86 6.26
CA LEU A 124 1.31 10.66 7.35
C LEU A 124 1.34 9.18 7.69
N LEU A 125 2.42 8.50 7.30
CA LEU A 125 2.59 7.05 7.47
C LEU A 125 3.88 6.78 8.23
N ASP A 126 3.75 6.05 9.34
CA ASP A 126 4.86 5.60 10.16
C ASP A 126 4.50 4.28 10.83
N HIS A 127 5.41 3.32 10.80
CA HIS A 127 5.23 1.99 11.36
C HIS A 127 5.48 1.93 12.88
N GLN A 128 6.19 2.92 13.43
CA GLN A 128 6.74 2.82 14.79
C GLN A 128 5.91 3.55 15.85
N HIS A 129 5.10 4.53 15.45
CA HIS A 129 4.41 5.43 16.36
C HIS A 129 2.89 5.21 16.36
N GLY A 130 2.24 5.63 17.44
CA GLY A 130 0.78 5.71 17.53
C GLY A 130 0.18 6.69 16.51
N PRO A 131 -1.14 6.93 16.53
CA PRO A 131 -1.82 7.70 15.50
C PRO A 131 -1.22 9.10 15.34
N LEU A 132 -0.74 9.40 14.13
CA LEU A 132 -0.08 10.66 13.79
C LEU A 132 -1.05 11.82 13.50
N ILE A 133 -2.32 11.50 13.26
CA ILE A 133 -3.37 12.47 12.92
C ILE A 133 -4.41 12.48 14.04
N PRO A 134 -4.27 13.38 15.04
CA PRO A 134 -5.30 13.57 16.03
C PRO A 134 -6.63 14.04 15.41
N PRO A 135 -7.79 13.60 15.92
CA PRO A 135 -9.09 14.07 15.44
C PRO A 135 -9.26 15.59 15.50
N SER A 136 -8.75 16.24 16.54
CA SER A 136 -8.78 17.70 16.68
C SER A 136 -7.99 18.40 15.58
N GLU A 137 -6.89 17.81 15.13
CA GLU A 137 -6.05 18.35 14.07
C GLU A 137 -6.70 18.18 12.70
N LEU A 138 -7.22 16.98 12.43
CA LEU A 138 -8.05 16.77 11.24
C LEU A 138 -9.27 17.70 11.24
N ASP A 139 -9.79 18.06 12.43
CA ASP A 139 -10.96 18.93 12.50
C ASP A 139 -10.70 20.31 11.84
N ARG A 140 -9.49 20.83 12.02
CA ARG A 140 -9.04 22.13 11.46
C ARG A 140 -8.85 22.09 9.94
N LEU A 141 -8.58 20.91 9.37
CA LEU A 141 -8.27 20.70 7.96
C LEU A 141 -9.53 20.44 7.13
N SER A 142 -10.33 21.50 6.92
CA SER A 142 -11.67 21.41 6.30
C SER A 142 -11.69 21.13 4.80
N ASN A 143 -10.56 21.36 4.10
CA ASN A 143 -10.43 21.24 2.64
C ASN A 143 -9.68 19.96 2.19
N ILE A 144 -9.59 18.94 3.05
CA ILE A 144 -8.98 17.65 2.69
C ILE A 144 -9.90 16.88 1.75
N HIS A 145 -9.38 16.58 0.57
CA HIS A 145 -10.05 15.75 -0.45
C HIS A 145 -9.33 14.41 -0.63
N SER A 146 -8.08 14.32 -0.18
CA SER A 146 -7.27 13.11 -0.25
C SER A 146 -6.57 12.86 1.07
N LEU A 147 -6.71 11.65 1.60
CA LEU A 147 -6.12 11.25 2.86
C LEU A 147 -5.41 9.90 2.73
N ALA A 148 -4.25 9.76 3.36
CA ALA A 148 -3.59 8.48 3.54
C ALA A 148 -2.98 8.30 4.93
N LEU A 149 -3.14 7.11 5.48
CA LEU A 149 -2.68 6.72 6.81
C LEU A 149 -2.67 5.20 6.97
N GLU A 150 -2.14 4.72 8.09
CA GLU A 150 -2.28 3.33 8.52
C GLU A 150 -3.76 3.03 8.80
N PHE A 151 -4.22 1.84 8.42
CA PHE A 151 -5.61 1.42 8.53
C PHE A 151 -6.09 1.42 9.98
N SER A 152 -5.26 0.95 10.90
CA SER A 152 -5.55 0.92 12.34
C SER A 152 -5.76 2.32 12.93
N ASP A 153 -5.15 3.34 12.32
CA ASP A 153 -5.23 4.72 12.78
C ASP A 153 -6.46 5.43 12.18
N PHE A 154 -7.11 4.84 11.17
CA PHE A 154 -8.38 5.33 10.64
C PHE A 154 -9.52 4.86 11.54
N THR A 155 -9.92 5.71 12.49
CA THR A 155 -10.95 5.41 13.49
C THR A 155 -12.35 5.83 13.05
N SER A 156 -13.39 5.30 13.72
CA SER A 156 -14.78 5.76 13.56
C SER A 156 -14.93 7.26 13.81
N GLU A 157 -14.16 7.84 14.73
CA GLU A 157 -14.18 9.28 15.01
C GLU A 157 -13.66 10.08 13.80
N LEU A 158 -12.51 9.70 13.22
CA LEU A 158 -11.98 10.34 12.02
C LEU A 158 -12.94 10.18 10.83
N CYS A 159 -13.52 8.98 10.67
CA CYS A 159 -14.52 8.71 9.63
C CYS A 159 -15.76 9.61 9.79
N GLY A 160 -16.27 9.74 11.02
CA GLY A 160 -17.39 10.64 11.35
C GLY A 160 -17.09 12.11 11.09
N LEU A 161 -15.86 12.56 11.39
CA LEU A 161 -15.41 13.91 11.05
C LEU A 161 -15.44 14.11 9.53
N LEU A 162 -14.85 13.20 8.75
CA LEU A 162 -14.82 13.27 7.29
C LEU A 162 -16.22 13.17 6.64
N ALA A 163 -17.16 12.49 7.30
CA ALA A 163 -18.55 12.42 6.88
C ALA A 163 -19.37 13.69 7.22
N SER A 164 -18.78 14.65 7.95
CA SER A 164 -19.47 15.88 8.36
C SER A 164 -19.82 16.76 7.15
N PRO A 165 -21.05 17.29 7.06
CA PRO A 165 -21.47 18.17 5.96
C PRO A 165 -20.77 19.53 5.97
N ARG A 166 -19.97 19.84 7.00
CA ARG A 166 -19.19 21.08 7.10
C ARG A 166 -17.86 21.03 6.35
N ARG A 167 -17.50 19.87 5.79
CA ARG A 167 -16.22 19.62 5.12
C ARG A 167 -16.39 19.49 3.62
N THR A 168 -15.28 19.62 2.91
CA THR A 168 -15.20 19.17 1.52
C THR A 168 -15.35 17.65 1.44
N PRO A 169 -16.11 17.13 0.47
CA PRO A 169 -16.19 15.69 0.23
C PRO A 169 -14.82 15.05 -0.02
N LEU A 170 -14.58 13.91 0.60
CA LEU A 170 -13.37 13.13 0.38
C LEU A 170 -13.45 12.40 -0.97
N HIS A 171 -12.41 12.49 -1.77
CA HIS A 171 -12.34 11.84 -3.08
C HIS A 171 -11.42 10.62 -3.07
N ARG A 172 -10.38 10.62 -2.24
CA ARG A 172 -9.36 9.57 -2.20
C ARG A 172 -9.01 9.23 -0.76
N LEU A 173 -9.08 7.94 -0.44
CA LEU A 173 -8.60 7.40 0.82
C LEU A 173 -7.67 6.22 0.52
N ALA A 174 -6.40 6.33 0.91
CA ALA A 174 -5.43 5.25 0.79
C ALA A 174 -5.07 4.73 2.19
N LEU A 175 -5.18 3.42 2.39
CA LEU A 175 -4.96 2.79 3.68
C LEU A 175 -3.89 1.72 3.54
N LEU A 176 -2.87 1.82 4.38
CA LEU A 176 -1.88 0.76 4.55
C LEU A 176 -2.30 -0.12 5.72
N LEU A 177 -2.35 -1.44 5.54
CA LEU A 177 -2.67 -2.39 6.58
C LEU A 177 -1.48 -3.32 6.75
N ASN A 178 -0.73 -3.16 7.84
CA ASN A 178 0.43 -3.99 8.13
C ASN A 178 0.10 -5.03 9.21
N GLY A 179 0.16 -6.31 8.88
CA GLY A 179 -0.08 -7.43 9.78
C GLY A 179 0.84 -7.42 11.01
N ALA A 180 2.12 -7.04 10.84
CA ALA A 180 3.05 -6.92 11.96
C ALA A 180 2.65 -5.82 12.95
N ALA A 181 1.97 -4.77 12.47
CA ALA A 181 1.47 -3.71 13.34
C ALA A 181 0.22 -4.13 14.13
N LEU A 182 -0.54 -5.14 13.68
CA LEU A 182 -1.79 -5.56 14.33
C LEU A 182 -1.58 -6.20 15.71
N GLU A 183 -0.37 -6.69 16.01
CA GLU A 183 -0.01 -7.18 17.33
C GLU A 183 -0.12 -6.08 18.40
N PHE A 184 0.16 -4.82 18.02
CA PHE A 184 0.19 -3.66 18.93
C PHE A 184 -0.92 -2.65 18.63
N LYS A 185 -1.42 -2.61 17.39
CA LYS A 185 -2.49 -1.72 16.91
C LYS A 185 -3.70 -2.55 16.49
N GLN A 186 -4.54 -2.91 17.46
CA GLN A 186 -5.75 -3.69 17.19
C GLN A 186 -6.74 -2.93 16.29
N LEU A 187 -7.53 -3.66 15.50
CA LEU A 187 -8.58 -3.10 14.65
C LEU A 187 -9.81 -2.58 15.42
N GLU A 188 -9.79 -2.58 16.75
CA GLU A 188 -10.87 -2.04 17.57
C GLU A 188 -10.97 -0.52 17.40
N GLY A 189 -12.20 -0.01 17.22
CA GLY A 189 -12.44 1.41 16.97
C GLY A 189 -12.25 1.87 15.52
N THR A 190 -11.90 0.95 14.60
CA THR A 190 -11.97 1.23 13.15
C THR A 190 -13.42 1.35 12.67
N PRO A 191 -13.68 2.06 11.54
CA PRO A 191 -15.01 2.33 11.04
C PRO A 191 -15.89 1.10 10.88
N THR A 192 -17.08 1.21 11.46
CA THR A 192 -18.16 0.25 11.28
C THR A 192 -18.78 0.40 9.90
N GLU A 193 -19.64 -0.56 9.53
CA GLU A 193 -20.40 -0.48 8.29
C GLU A 193 -21.28 0.79 8.21
N ASP A 194 -21.84 1.25 9.33
CA ASP A 194 -22.66 2.46 9.35
C ASP A 194 -21.82 3.74 9.22
N ASP A 195 -20.59 3.74 9.76
CA ASP A 195 -19.63 4.83 9.55
C ASP A 195 -19.26 4.96 8.07
N TRP A 196 -18.96 3.83 7.39
CA TRP A 196 -18.70 3.81 5.95
C TRP A 196 -19.89 4.33 5.14
N LYS A 197 -21.11 3.89 5.45
CA LYS A 197 -22.33 4.39 4.78
C LYS A 197 -22.49 5.90 4.95
N ALA A 198 -22.21 6.43 6.14
CA ALA A 198 -22.27 7.87 6.41
C ALA A 198 -21.23 8.62 5.57
N LEU A 199 -19.99 8.13 5.54
CA LEU A 199 -18.91 8.72 4.75
C LEU A 199 -19.22 8.74 3.26
N ILE A 200 -19.72 7.63 2.70
CA ILE A 200 -20.06 7.54 1.27
C ILE A 200 -21.24 8.45 0.91
N ARG A 201 -22.21 8.60 1.82
CA ARG A 201 -23.32 9.54 1.62
C ARG A 201 -22.83 10.98 1.53
N ALA A 202 -21.84 11.34 2.36
CA ALA A 202 -21.21 12.66 2.32
C ALA A 202 -20.25 12.81 1.12
N SER A 203 -19.65 11.71 0.68
CA SER A 203 -18.57 11.65 -0.30
C SER A 203 -18.88 10.66 -1.42
N ALA A 204 -19.87 10.99 -2.27
CA ALA A 204 -20.41 10.08 -3.28
C ALA A 204 -19.38 9.61 -4.34
N ASN A 205 -18.28 10.34 -4.52
CA ASN A 205 -17.20 10.00 -5.45
C ASN A 205 -15.96 9.42 -4.75
N LEU A 206 -16.07 9.05 -3.48
CA LEU A 206 -14.97 8.46 -2.72
C LEU A 206 -14.51 7.16 -3.38
N ARG A 207 -13.20 7.05 -3.56
CA ARG A 207 -12.53 5.82 -3.97
C ARG A 207 -11.53 5.44 -2.89
N VAL A 208 -11.43 4.15 -2.61
CA VAL A 208 -10.52 3.60 -1.61
C VAL A 208 -9.44 2.73 -2.27
N TYR A 209 -8.20 2.94 -1.85
CA TYR A 209 -7.08 2.05 -2.11
C TYR A 209 -6.65 1.40 -0.79
N ILE A 210 -6.54 0.07 -0.75
CA ILE A 210 -5.95 -0.65 0.38
C ILE A 210 -4.73 -1.44 -0.11
N MET A 211 -3.62 -1.33 0.60
CA MET A 211 -2.51 -2.27 0.54
C MET A 211 -2.42 -3.01 1.87
N ALA A 212 -2.47 -4.33 1.82
CA ALA A 212 -2.39 -5.21 2.97
C ALA A 212 -1.09 -6.03 2.90
N LEU A 213 -0.25 -5.90 3.92
CA LEU A 213 1.06 -6.54 4.06
C LEU A 213 1.00 -7.58 5.18
N GLU A 214 1.38 -8.84 4.94
CA GLU A 214 1.35 -9.92 5.94
C GLU A 214 -0.01 -10.07 6.67
N VAL A 215 -1.11 -9.82 5.99
CA VAL A 215 -2.45 -9.89 6.62
C VAL A 215 -3.11 -11.22 6.29
N ASP A 216 -3.60 -11.92 7.30
CA ASP A 216 -4.32 -13.16 7.10
C ASP A 216 -5.79 -12.95 6.67
N SER A 217 -6.42 -14.03 6.23
CA SER A 217 -7.82 -13.99 5.77
C SER A 217 -8.81 -13.55 6.87
N SER A 218 -8.56 -13.87 8.14
CA SER A 218 -9.48 -13.52 9.23
C SER A 218 -9.50 -12.02 9.51
N GLU A 219 -8.35 -11.37 9.45
CA GLU A 219 -8.24 -9.92 9.58
C GLU A 219 -8.76 -9.20 8.34
N LEU A 220 -8.53 -9.73 7.13
CA LEU A 220 -9.15 -9.21 5.90
C LEU A 220 -10.69 -9.22 5.97
N LEU A 221 -11.33 -10.25 6.54
CA LEU A 221 -12.78 -10.28 6.74
C LEU A 221 -13.27 -9.15 7.65
N ARG A 222 -12.46 -8.74 8.63
CA ARG A 222 -12.80 -7.64 9.53
C ARG A 222 -12.66 -6.29 8.83
N VAL A 223 -11.72 -6.15 7.91
CA VAL A 223 -11.40 -4.91 7.19
C VAL A 223 -12.33 -4.66 6.00
N LEU A 224 -12.66 -5.69 5.23
CA LEU A 224 -13.38 -5.57 3.96
C LEU A 224 -14.89 -5.39 4.18
N LYS A 225 -15.30 -4.17 4.50
CA LYS A 225 -16.71 -3.80 4.76
C LYS A 225 -17.56 -3.71 3.48
N PRO A 226 -18.82 -4.18 3.48
CA PRO A 226 -19.72 -4.12 2.31
C PRO A 226 -19.86 -2.76 1.66
N SER A 227 -19.97 -1.70 2.45
CA SER A 227 -20.12 -0.36 1.88
C SER A 227 -18.81 0.23 1.34
N LEU A 228 -17.64 -0.32 1.69
CA LEU A 228 -16.35 0.23 1.28
C LEU A 228 -16.27 0.40 -0.25
N PRO A 229 -16.07 1.61 -0.80
CA PRO A 229 -15.96 1.82 -2.24
C PRO A 229 -14.53 1.49 -2.71
N LEU A 230 -14.16 0.21 -2.58
CA LEU A 230 -12.83 -0.31 -2.86
C LEU A 230 -12.56 -0.29 -4.37
N GLU A 231 -11.61 0.55 -4.78
CA GLU A 231 -11.19 0.71 -6.17
C GLU A 231 -9.91 -0.08 -6.47
N ARG A 232 -8.95 -0.04 -5.55
CA ARG A 232 -7.65 -0.71 -5.67
C ARG A 232 -7.41 -1.56 -4.44
N LEU A 233 -7.01 -2.82 -4.64
CA LEU A 233 -6.62 -3.72 -3.56
C LEU A 233 -5.31 -4.40 -3.93
N HIS A 234 -4.34 -4.27 -3.05
CA HIS A 234 -3.05 -4.94 -3.12
C HIS A 234 -2.89 -5.83 -1.90
N LEU A 235 -2.83 -7.14 -2.11
CA LEU A 235 -2.50 -8.12 -1.09
C LEU A 235 -1.07 -8.60 -1.35
N ASP A 236 -0.18 -8.36 -0.39
CA ASP A 236 1.25 -8.68 -0.49
C ASP A 236 1.66 -9.45 0.77
N SER A 237 2.20 -10.65 0.57
CA SER A 237 2.46 -11.60 1.66
C SER A 237 3.73 -12.41 1.42
N TYR A 238 4.54 -12.61 2.44
CA TYR A 238 5.68 -13.52 2.48
C TYR A 238 5.24 -14.87 3.06
N GLY A 239 4.45 -14.84 4.15
CA GLY A 239 4.04 -16.06 4.86
C GLY A 239 2.54 -16.33 4.87
N THR A 240 1.70 -15.29 4.79
CA THR A 240 0.24 -15.44 4.91
C THR A 240 -0.42 -15.83 3.59
N MET A 241 -1.37 -16.77 3.64
CA MET A 241 -2.14 -17.19 2.46
C MET A 241 -3.52 -16.55 2.47
N VAL A 242 -3.89 -15.98 1.32
CA VAL A 242 -5.26 -15.52 1.07
C VAL A 242 -6.09 -16.72 0.66
N SER A 243 -7.23 -16.94 1.33
CA SER A 243 -8.15 -18.03 0.97
C SER A 243 -9.02 -17.67 -0.23
N ASP A 244 -9.51 -18.69 -0.93
CA ASP A 244 -10.47 -18.56 -2.02
C ASP A 244 -11.76 -17.86 -1.58
N ALA A 245 -12.18 -18.05 -0.33
CA ALA A 245 -13.33 -17.38 0.27
C ALA A 245 -13.18 -15.85 0.31
N ILE A 246 -11.96 -15.35 0.53
CA ILE A 246 -11.67 -13.91 0.48
C ILE A 246 -11.79 -13.38 -0.95
N LEU A 247 -11.25 -14.11 -1.94
CA LEU A 247 -11.39 -13.72 -3.35
C LEU A 247 -12.86 -13.70 -3.78
N GLU A 248 -13.63 -14.68 -3.35
CA GLU A 248 -15.07 -14.72 -3.60
C GLU A 248 -15.77 -13.51 -2.98
N LEU A 249 -15.48 -13.19 -1.72
CA LEU A 249 -16.04 -12.01 -1.06
C LEU A 249 -15.71 -10.74 -1.83
N ILE A 250 -14.44 -10.55 -2.21
CA ILE A 250 -13.99 -9.38 -2.98
C ILE A 250 -14.76 -9.28 -4.30
N ALA A 251 -14.83 -10.38 -5.04
CA ALA A 251 -15.51 -10.45 -6.33
C ALA A 251 -17.01 -10.20 -6.23
N GLN A 252 -17.67 -10.63 -5.15
CA GLN A 252 -19.10 -10.36 -4.94
C GLN A 252 -19.36 -8.93 -4.49
N GLN A 253 -18.57 -8.44 -3.54
CA GLN A 253 -18.81 -7.20 -2.82
C GLN A 253 -18.38 -5.97 -3.63
N TYR A 254 -17.26 -6.06 -4.35
CA TYR A 254 -16.64 -4.92 -5.02
C TYR A 254 -16.68 -5.02 -6.56
N ASN A 255 -17.58 -5.84 -7.11
CA ASN A 255 -17.74 -6.05 -8.57
C ASN A 255 -17.95 -4.75 -9.39
N LYS A 256 -18.49 -3.71 -8.76
CA LYS A 256 -18.79 -2.42 -9.39
C LYS A 256 -17.68 -1.39 -9.25
N THR A 257 -16.77 -1.56 -8.30
CA THR A 257 -15.78 -0.53 -7.92
C THR A 257 -14.36 -0.98 -8.17
N LEU A 258 -14.06 -2.29 -8.07
CA LEU A 258 -12.71 -2.81 -8.19
C LEU A 258 -12.18 -2.66 -9.61
N THR A 259 -11.07 -1.93 -9.73
CA THR A 259 -10.37 -1.67 -11.00
C THR A 259 -8.95 -2.23 -10.99
N HIS A 260 -8.31 -2.33 -9.83
CA HIS A 260 -6.95 -2.85 -9.67
C HIS A 260 -6.95 -3.92 -8.59
N PHE A 261 -6.47 -5.10 -8.94
CA PHE A 261 -6.26 -6.20 -8.00
C PHE A 261 -4.86 -6.79 -8.17
N LEU A 262 -4.08 -6.73 -7.10
CA LEU A 262 -2.75 -7.33 -7.02
C LEU A 262 -2.80 -8.39 -5.92
N LEU A 263 -2.44 -9.62 -6.29
CA LEU A 263 -2.35 -10.76 -5.39
C LEU A 263 -0.93 -11.32 -5.47
N LEU A 264 -0.08 -10.89 -4.54
CA LEU A 264 1.33 -11.23 -4.51
C LEU A 264 1.63 -12.11 -3.30
N ARG A 265 2.47 -13.12 -3.52
CA ARG A 265 3.05 -13.89 -2.44
C ARG A 265 4.49 -14.30 -2.74
N ASP A 266 5.41 -14.08 -1.81
CA ASP A 266 6.82 -14.47 -1.94
C ASP A 266 7.12 -15.65 -0.99
N GLY A 267 6.47 -16.78 -1.27
CA GLY A 267 6.61 -18.02 -0.50
C GLY A 267 7.10 -19.17 -1.38
N PRO A 268 7.70 -20.22 -0.80
CA PRO A 268 8.38 -21.28 -1.56
C PRO A 268 7.45 -22.15 -2.41
N ASP A 269 6.20 -22.33 -1.95
CA ASP A 269 5.17 -23.11 -2.63
C ASP A 269 4.17 -22.20 -3.33
N PHE A 270 3.56 -22.61 -4.44
CA PHE A 270 2.53 -21.83 -5.15
C PHE A 270 1.17 -22.50 -4.91
N PRO A 271 0.35 -22.02 -3.95
CA PRO A 271 -0.94 -22.63 -3.66
C PRO A 271 -1.93 -22.44 -4.81
N ASP A 272 -2.69 -23.48 -5.10
CA ASP A 272 -3.81 -23.45 -6.02
C ASP A 272 -5.11 -23.14 -5.26
N LEU A 273 -5.72 -22.01 -5.59
CA LEU A 273 -6.96 -21.53 -4.96
C LEU A 273 -8.22 -22.24 -5.51
N SER A 274 -8.08 -23.06 -6.56
CA SER A 274 -9.19 -23.76 -7.24
C SER A 274 -9.41 -25.20 -6.78
N VAL A 275 -8.50 -25.79 -5.99
CA VAL A 275 -8.46 -27.23 -5.63
C VAL A 275 -9.79 -27.80 -5.12
N ASN A 276 -10.58 -26.99 -4.40
CA ASN A 276 -11.85 -27.42 -3.80
C ASN A 276 -13.09 -26.84 -4.49
N ARG A 277 -12.97 -26.36 -5.73
CA ARG A 277 -14.03 -25.64 -6.44
C ARG A 277 -14.19 -26.11 -7.87
N ASN A 278 -15.43 -26.02 -8.36
CA ASN A 278 -15.71 -26.21 -9.78
C ASN A 278 -15.33 -24.99 -10.63
N GLU A 279 -15.24 -23.81 -10.01
CA GLU A 279 -14.99 -22.53 -10.66
C GLU A 279 -13.72 -21.92 -10.06
N ASP A 280 -12.81 -21.47 -10.93
CA ASP A 280 -11.57 -20.80 -10.51
C ASP A 280 -11.87 -19.40 -9.91
N PRO A 281 -11.39 -19.10 -8.68
CA PRO A 281 -11.67 -17.83 -8.02
C PRO A 281 -11.20 -16.59 -8.79
N LEU A 282 -10.07 -16.65 -9.50
CA LEU A 282 -9.53 -15.53 -10.27
C LEU A 282 -10.33 -15.31 -11.55
N VAL A 283 -10.79 -16.38 -12.21
CA VAL A 283 -11.75 -16.31 -13.32
C VAL A 283 -13.05 -15.66 -12.85
N MET A 284 -13.57 -16.07 -11.69
CA MET A 284 -14.80 -15.51 -11.13
C MET A 284 -14.66 -14.05 -10.74
N LEU A 285 -13.50 -13.65 -10.20
CA LEU A 285 -13.17 -12.25 -9.93
C LEU A 285 -13.15 -11.44 -11.22
N ALA A 286 -12.44 -11.90 -12.25
CA ALA A 286 -12.39 -11.22 -13.55
C ALA A 286 -13.76 -11.15 -14.23
N TRP A 287 -14.62 -12.17 -14.08
CA TRP A 287 -15.97 -12.16 -14.63
C TRP A 287 -16.87 -11.14 -13.94
N ARG A 288 -16.88 -11.12 -12.60
CA ARG A 288 -17.76 -10.26 -11.80
C ARG A 288 -17.29 -8.80 -11.80
N CYS A 289 -16.00 -8.56 -11.63
CA CYS A 289 -15.42 -7.21 -11.57
C CYS A 289 -15.29 -6.61 -12.98
N THR A 290 -16.40 -6.11 -13.51
CA THR A 290 -16.45 -5.66 -14.91
C THR A 290 -15.58 -4.45 -15.23
N GLN A 291 -15.17 -3.67 -14.21
CA GLN A 291 -14.27 -2.53 -14.34
C GLN A 291 -12.79 -2.89 -14.10
N LEU A 292 -12.48 -4.17 -13.88
CA LEU A 292 -11.11 -4.62 -13.66
C LEU A 292 -10.24 -4.29 -14.87
N ALA A 293 -9.25 -3.43 -14.64
CA ALA A 293 -8.32 -2.92 -15.63
C ALA A 293 -6.88 -3.36 -15.36
N VAL A 294 -6.57 -3.75 -14.13
CA VAL A 294 -5.25 -4.25 -13.71
C VAL A 294 -5.43 -5.49 -12.86
N LEU A 295 -4.83 -6.59 -13.30
CA LEU A 295 -4.72 -7.84 -12.55
C LEU A 295 -3.26 -8.28 -12.53
N VAL A 296 -2.69 -8.39 -11.33
CA VAL A 296 -1.34 -8.89 -11.12
C VAL A 296 -1.39 -10.07 -10.17
N VAL A 297 -0.78 -11.19 -10.55
CA VAL A 297 -0.75 -12.40 -9.74
C VAL A 297 0.67 -12.96 -9.68
N HIS A 298 1.14 -13.26 -8.48
CA HIS A 298 2.41 -13.93 -8.22
C HIS A 298 2.34 -14.75 -6.94
N GLY A 299 3.04 -15.87 -6.89
CA GLY A 299 3.08 -16.72 -5.70
C GLY A 299 1.83 -17.56 -5.46
N TYR A 300 0.98 -17.67 -6.48
CA TYR A 300 -0.21 -18.54 -6.54
C TYR A 300 -0.22 -19.28 -7.86
N THR A 301 -0.78 -20.48 -7.89
CA THR A 301 -0.97 -21.24 -9.14
C THR A 301 -2.08 -20.62 -9.95
N VAL A 302 -1.80 -20.39 -11.23
CA VAL A 302 -2.75 -19.92 -12.23
C VAL A 302 -2.71 -20.84 -13.43
N TRP A 303 -3.77 -21.62 -13.59
CA TRP A 303 -3.87 -22.54 -14.72
C TRP A 303 -3.92 -21.79 -16.06
N SER A 304 -3.16 -22.26 -17.04
CA SER A 304 -3.06 -21.66 -18.38
C SER A 304 -4.43 -21.45 -19.06
N HIS A 305 -5.35 -22.41 -18.95
CA HIS A 305 -6.70 -22.25 -19.51
C HIS A 305 -7.53 -21.17 -18.80
N ASN A 306 -7.30 -20.94 -17.50
CA ASN A 306 -7.93 -19.86 -16.73
C ASN A 306 -7.39 -18.49 -17.14
N LEU A 307 -6.10 -18.37 -17.45
CA LEU A 307 -5.55 -17.14 -18.04
C LEU A 307 -6.20 -16.80 -19.38
N VAL A 308 -6.37 -17.80 -20.26
CA VAL A 308 -7.09 -17.60 -21.53
C VAL A 308 -8.54 -17.16 -21.25
N ALA A 309 -9.23 -17.77 -20.29
CA ALA A 309 -10.59 -17.37 -19.91
C ALA A 309 -10.65 -15.92 -19.41
N ILE A 310 -9.77 -15.53 -18.47
CA ILE A 310 -9.66 -14.16 -17.93
C ILE A 310 -9.44 -13.16 -19.07
N SER A 311 -8.48 -13.45 -19.97
CA SER A 311 -8.15 -12.59 -21.10
C SER A 311 -9.34 -12.34 -22.03
N ARG A 312 -10.14 -13.37 -22.31
CA ARG A 312 -11.33 -13.27 -23.17
C ARG A 312 -12.51 -12.60 -22.46
N LEU A 313 -12.67 -12.84 -21.16
CA LEU A 313 -13.75 -12.25 -20.36
C LEU A 313 -13.63 -10.73 -20.28
N ARG A 314 -12.42 -10.20 -20.10
CA ARG A 314 -12.19 -8.76 -19.99
C ARG A 314 -11.79 -8.11 -21.32
N GLY A 315 -11.10 -8.85 -22.17
CA GLY A 315 -10.58 -8.34 -23.42
C GLY A 315 -9.69 -7.12 -23.20
N SER A 316 -9.81 -6.14 -24.10
CA SER A 316 -9.00 -4.91 -24.08
C SER A 316 -9.29 -3.99 -22.88
N SER A 317 -10.32 -4.25 -22.07
CA SER A 317 -10.54 -3.46 -20.84
C SER A 317 -9.53 -3.80 -19.76
N LEU A 318 -8.99 -5.03 -19.75
CA LEU A 318 -7.90 -5.44 -18.89
C LEU A 318 -6.58 -4.95 -19.51
N ARG A 319 -6.21 -3.72 -19.14
CA ARG A 319 -5.04 -3.02 -19.69
C ARG A 319 -3.73 -3.63 -19.21
N VAL A 320 -3.72 -4.21 -18.01
CA VAL A 320 -2.56 -4.88 -17.43
C VAL A 320 -3.00 -6.23 -16.91
N LEU A 321 -2.44 -7.28 -17.50
CA LEU A 321 -2.46 -8.63 -16.96
C LEU A 321 -1.01 -9.05 -16.77
N THR A 322 -0.58 -9.21 -15.52
CA THR A 322 0.81 -9.58 -15.20
C THR A 322 0.78 -10.82 -14.33
N VAL A 323 1.36 -11.91 -14.82
CA VAL A 323 1.47 -13.16 -14.07
C VAL A 323 2.91 -13.66 -14.18
N SER A 324 3.54 -13.99 -13.06
CA SER A 324 4.89 -14.56 -13.08
C SER A 324 4.89 -15.88 -13.82
N GLU A 325 5.95 -16.16 -14.58
CA GLU A 325 6.08 -17.44 -15.28
C GLU A 325 5.94 -18.63 -14.33
N GLU A 326 6.56 -18.55 -13.15
CA GLU A 326 6.52 -19.58 -12.10
C GLU A 326 5.12 -19.82 -11.51
N SER A 327 4.20 -18.86 -11.68
CA SER A 327 2.81 -19.00 -11.26
C SER A 327 1.96 -19.76 -12.26
N ILE A 328 2.45 -19.97 -13.49
CA ILE A 328 1.64 -20.55 -14.56
C ILE A 328 1.82 -22.05 -14.57
N ASP A 329 0.70 -22.78 -14.45
CA ASP A 329 0.71 -24.24 -14.56
C ASP A 329 -0.15 -24.72 -15.74
N PHE A 330 0.19 -25.89 -16.27
CA PHE A 330 -0.45 -26.52 -17.41
C PHE A 330 -1.09 -27.83 -16.97
N ASP A 331 -2.39 -27.94 -17.20
CA ASP A 331 -3.15 -29.15 -16.90
C ASP A 331 -2.55 -30.36 -17.67
N PRO A 332 -1.99 -31.37 -16.97
CA PRO A 332 -1.38 -32.53 -17.60
C PRO A 332 -2.37 -33.28 -18.50
N ASP A 333 -3.66 -33.29 -18.15
CA ASP A 333 -4.69 -34.01 -18.90
C ASP A 333 -5.03 -33.29 -20.23
N GLN A 334 -4.82 -31.98 -20.29
CA GLN A 334 -5.00 -31.17 -21.52
C GLN A 334 -3.75 -31.15 -22.39
N SER A 335 -2.56 -31.37 -21.81
CA SER A 335 -1.28 -31.36 -22.52
C SER A 335 -1.17 -32.42 -23.63
N LEU A 336 -1.97 -33.50 -23.56
CA LEU A 336 -2.01 -34.57 -24.56
C LEU A 336 -2.62 -34.16 -25.91
N TYR A 337 -3.34 -33.03 -25.97
CA TYR A 337 -4.10 -32.60 -27.15
C TYR A 337 -3.57 -31.32 -27.82
N VAL A 338 -2.52 -30.70 -27.26
CA VAL A 338 -1.95 -29.46 -27.77
C VAL A 338 -0.70 -29.78 -28.58
N GLU A 339 -0.78 -29.65 -29.91
CA GLU A 339 0.41 -29.71 -30.76
C GLU A 339 1.22 -28.41 -30.64
N GLY A 340 2.53 -28.54 -30.42
CA GLY A 340 3.48 -27.41 -30.35
C GLY A 340 3.88 -27.02 -28.93
N ASP A 341 4.53 -25.86 -28.80
CA ASP A 341 4.95 -25.32 -27.51
C ASP A 341 3.75 -24.76 -26.73
N PRO A 342 3.41 -25.32 -25.55
CA PRO A 342 2.25 -24.89 -24.77
C PRO A 342 2.36 -23.43 -24.30
N VAL A 343 3.57 -22.93 -24.05
CA VAL A 343 3.79 -21.54 -23.63
C VAL A 343 3.53 -20.59 -24.80
N HIS A 344 4.02 -20.94 -25.99
CA HIS A 344 3.74 -20.16 -27.20
C HIS A 344 2.24 -20.08 -27.50
N ASN A 345 1.53 -21.19 -27.38
CA ASN A 345 0.08 -21.24 -27.57
C ASN A 345 -0.67 -20.40 -26.54
N LEU A 346 -0.27 -20.46 -25.26
CA LEU A 346 -0.81 -19.61 -24.20
C LEU A 346 -0.63 -18.13 -24.52
N VAL A 347 0.60 -17.71 -24.85
CA VAL A 347 0.92 -16.32 -25.21
C VAL A 347 0.03 -15.82 -26.34
N LYS A 348 -0.15 -16.63 -27.39
CA LYS A 348 -0.99 -16.30 -28.54
C LYS A 348 -2.45 -16.14 -28.14
N GLU A 349 -3.02 -17.08 -27.40
CA GLU A 349 -4.43 -17.07 -27.01
C GLU A 349 -4.76 -15.93 -26.03
N VAL A 350 -3.88 -15.67 -25.06
CA VAL A 350 -4.04 -14.55 -24.13
C VAL A 350 -3.90 -13.21 -24.85
N SER A 351 -2.91 -13.07 -25.74
CA SER A 351 -2.74 -11.86 -26.55
C SER A 351 -3.95 -11.58 -27.44
N LEU A 352 -4.51 -12.63 -28.05
CA LEU A 352 -5.74 -12.54 -28.84
C LEU A 352 -6.92 -12.08 -27.98
N GLY A 353 -7.07 -12.69 -26.79
CA GLY A 353 -8.11 -12.30 -25.84
C GLY A 353 -8.03 -10.83 -25.45
N LEU A 354 -6.84 -10.37 -25.06
CA LEU A 354 -6.59 -9.00 -24.60
C LEU A 354 -6.58 -7.95 -25.73
N GLY A 355 -6.41 -8.37 -26.98
CA GLY A 355 -6.25 -7.46 -28.13
C GLY A 355 -4.92 -6.70 -28.17
N HIS A 356 -3.95 -7.11 -27.36
CA HIS A 356 -2.58 -6.59 -27.35
C HIS A 356 -1.59 -7.69 -26.98
N VAL A 357 -0.32 -7.49 -27.29
CA VAL A 357 0.72 -8.48 -27.03
C VAL A 357 0.90 -8.67 -25.52
N TRP A 358 0.87 -9.92 -25.09
CA TRP A 358 1.06 -10.33 -23.71
C TRP A 358 2.15 -11.40 -23.60
N HIS A 359 2.92 -11.36 -22.51
CA HIS A 359 3.89 -12.41 -22.17
C HIS A 359 3.87 -12.63 -20.65
N PRO A 360 4.16 -13.87 -20.18
CA PRO A 360 4.48 -14.11 -18.78
C PRO A 360 5.62 -13.20 -18.32
N CYS A 361 5.56 -12.78 -17.06
CA CYS A 361 6.60 -11.95 -16.48
C CYS A 361 7.75 -12.82 -15.99
N LEU A 362 8.90 -12.72 -16.68
CA LEU A 362 10.13 -13.47 -16.38
C LEU A 362 10.89 -12.91 -15.17
N ASP A 363 10.82 -11.59 -14.96
CA ASP A 363 11.54 -10.89 -13.90
C ASP A 363 10.54 -10.20 -12.98
N PHE A 364 9.98 -11.01 -12.07
CA PHE A 364 9.03 -10.51 -11.09
C PHE A 364 9.69 -9.68 -9.99
N SER A 365 11.03 -9.69 -9.86
CA SER A 365 11.76 -8.83 -8.90
C SER A 365 11.56 -7.33 -9.18
N ARG A 366 11.18 -6.97 -10.41
CA ARG A 366 10.80 -5.61 -10.79
C ARG A 366 9.38 -5.22 -10.36
N VAL A 367 8.52 -6.21 -10.14
CA VAL A 367 7.12 -6.06 -9.71
C VAL A 367 7.00 -6.21 -8.19
N LEU A 368 7.76 -7.13 -7.60
CA LEU A 368 8.10 -7.24 -6.17
C LEU A 368 9.11 -6.15 -5.81
N SER A 369 8.75 -4.90 -6.07
CA SER A 369 9.45 -3.82 -5.38
C SER A 369 9.12 -3.87 -3.91
N GLU A 370 10.05 -3.38 -3.10
CA GLU A 370 9.84 -3.19 -1.66
C GLU A 370 8.44 -2.63 -1.36
N PRO A 371 7.64 -3.30 -0.51
CA PRO A 371 6.20 -3.01 -0.39
C PRO A 371 5.90 -1.57 0.00
N THR A 372 6.70 -0.95 0.89
CA THR A 372 6.45 0.43 1.31
C THR A 372 6.78 1.44 0.20
N GLN A 373 7.81 1.18 -0.61
CA GLN A 373 8.16 1.94 -1.80
C GLN A 373 7.09 1.80 -2.89
N HIS A 374 6.54 0.59 -3.06
CA HIS A 374 5.42 0.34 -3.96
C HIS A 374 4.22 1.16 -3.52
N PHE A 375 3.84 1.05 -2.24
CA PHE A 375 2.72 1.80 -1.68
C PHE A 375 2.91 3.30 -1.88
N HIS A 376 4.10 3.84 -1.62
CA HIS A 376 4.38 5.27 -1.80
C HIS A 376 4.19 5.72 -3.26
N ARG A 377 4.64 4.91 -4.23
CA ARG A 377 4.47 5.20 -5.66
C ARG A 377 3.00 5.15 -6.09
N GLU A 378 2.28 4.11 -5.70
CA GLU A 378 0.87 3.94 -6.02
C GLU A 378 -0.01 4.98 -5.32
N LEU A 379 0.31 5.32 -4.07
CA LEU A 379 -0.34 6.38 -3.30
C LEU A 379 -0.33 7.69 -4.09
N HIS A 380 0.83 8.09 -4.60
CA HIS A 380 0.95 9.33 -5.37
C HIS A 380 0.08 9.29 -6.64
N ALA A 381 0.12 8.20 -7.41
CA ALA A 381 -0.71 8.04 -8.62
C ALA A 381 -2.21 8.09 -8.28
N PHE A 382 -2.64 7.29 -7.29
CA PHE A 382 -4.02 7.20 -6.84
C PHE A 382 -4.58 8.54 -6.34
N CYS A 383 -3.82 9.24 -5.48
CA CYS A 383 -4.24 10.49 -4.86
C CYS A 383 -4.22 11.69 -5.81
N THR A 384 -3.40 11.65 -6.86
CA THR A 384 -3.41 12.67 -7.93
C THR A 384 -4.47 12.40 -9.00
N GLY A 385 -5.11 11.23 -8.98
CA GLY A 385 -6.13 10.83 -9.95
C GLY A 385 -5.55 10.41 -11.30
N MET A 386 -4.30 9.97 -11.33
CA MET A 386 -3.61 9.42 -12.50
C MET A 386 -3.81 7.91 -12.64
#